data_AF-A0A072P306-F1
#
_entry.id   AF-A0A072P306-F1
#
_cell.length_a   1.000
_cell.length_b   1.000
_cell.length_c   1.000
_cell.angle_alpha   90.00
_cell.angle_beta   90.00
_cell.angle_gamma   90.00
#
_symmetry.space_group_name_H-M   'P 1'
#
loop_
_entity.id
_entity.type
_entity.pdbx_description
1 polymer ?
#
loop_
_entity_poly.entity_id
_entity_poly.type
_entity_poly.pdbx_seq_one_letter_code
_entity_poly.pdbx_strand_id
1 'polypeptide(L)'
;ARYDTPDEVDVYLDTFLLLGGRYLDTARLYPPEAPGTAEVGLGKVEAGKKFIIDTKVFSQAPGSAATETVHENVNTSLKVLNTL
;
A
#
# COMPACT_ATOMS: atom_id res chain seq x y z
N ALA A 1 9.27 -14.53 -7.41
CA ALA A 1 9.92 -14.08 -6.16
C ALA A 1 9.11 -14.60 -4.97
N ARG A 2 9.60 -14.42 -3.75
CA ARG A 2 8.91 -14.83 -2.51
C ARG A 2 7.90 -13.73 -2.17
N TYR A 3 6.64 -14.07 -1.93
CA TYR A 3 5.53 -13.13 -1.65
C TYR A 3 4.97 -12.42 -2.88
N ASP A 4 4.84 -13.13 -4.01
CA ASP A 4 4.27 -12.58 -5.25
C ASP A 4 2.79 -12.93 -5.45
N THR A 5 2.30 -13.96 -4.76
CA THR A 5 0.90 -14.38 -4.84
C THR A 5 0.09 -13.84 -3.66
N PRO A 6 -1.23 -13.64 -3.83
CA PRO A 6 -2.10 -13.25 -2.71
C PRO A 6 -1.97 -14.18 -1.50
N ASP A 7 -1.94 -15.50 -1.72
CA ASP A 7 -1.83 -16.49 -0.64
C ASP A 7 -0.53 -16.36 0.14
N GLU A 8 0.60 -16.15 -0.54
CA GLU A 8 1.89 -15.96 0.13
C GLU A 8 1.91 -14.66 0.95
N VAL A 9 1.34 -13.58 0.40
CA VAL A 9 1.22 -12.30 1.08
C VAL A 9 0.31 -12.41 2.30
N ASP A 10 -0.84 -13.08 2.19
CA ASP A 10 -1.77 -13.27 3.30
C ASP A 10 -1.14 -14.06 4.43
N VAL A 11 -0.45 -15.17 4.14
CA VAL A 11 0.27 -15.97 5.15
C VAL A 11 1.32 -15.13 5.88
N TYR A 12 2.04 -14.28 5.16
CA TYR A 12 3.02 -13.38 5.75
C TYR A 12 2.37 -12.36 6.68
N LEU A 13 1.30 -11.70 6.22
CA LEU A 13 0.59 -10.69 7.00
C LEU A 13 -0.12 -11.30 8.22
N ASP A 14 -0.76 -12.46 8.08
CA ASP A 14 -1.40 -13.15 9.20
C ASP A 14 -0.37 -13.56 10.27
N THR A 15 0.82 -14.00 9.85
CA THR A 15 1.94 -14.25 10.76
C THR A 15 2.37 -12.97 11.48
N PHE A 16 2.50 -11.85 10.76
CA PHE A 16 2.82 -10.55 11.34
C PHE A 16 1.76 -10.08 12.36
N LEU A 17 0.47 -10.27 12.05
CA LEU A 17 -0.64 -9.95 12.93
C LEU A 17 -0.61 -10.78 14.22
N LEU A 18 -0.36 -12.09 14.09
CA LEU A 18 -0.23 -13.04 15.20
C LEU A 18 0.90 -12.65 16.16
N LEU A 19 2.00 -12.11 15.62
CA LEU A 19 3.13 -11.62 16.41
C LEU A 19 2.91 -10.21 17.01
N GLY A 20 1.72 -9.64 16.84
CA GLY A 20 1.35 -8.34 17.43
C GLY A 20 1.50 -7.15 16.48
N GLY A 21 1.89 -7.35 15.23
CA GLY A 21 1.96 -6.31 14.21
C GLY A 21 0.57 -5.73 13.91
N ARG A 22 0.47 -4.41 13.75
CA ARG A 22 -0.80 -3.70 13.49
C ARG A 22 -0.72 -2.63 12.40
N TYR A 23 0.48 -2.14 12.11
CA TYR A 23 0.72 -1.04 11.20
C TYR A 23 1.50 -1.54 9.99
N LEU A 24 1.05 -1.18 8.79
CA LEU A 24 1.74 -1.45 7.54
C LEU A 24 2.15 -0.12 6.91
N ASP A 25 3.43 0.00 6.57
CA ASP A 25 3.97 1.13 5.83
C ASP A 25 4.06 0.78 4.34
N THR A 26 3.51 1.63 3.49
CA THR A 26 3.64 1.53 2.03
C THR A 26 3.79 2.92 1.41
N ALA A 27 3.89 2.98 0.08
CA ALA A 27 3.92 4.23 -0.66
C ALA A 27 3.51 4.00 -2.11
N ARG A 28 3.03 5.06 -2.76
CA ARG A 28 2.80 5.08 -4.21
C ARG A 28 4.04 4.81 -5.05
N LEU A 29 5.21 5.01 -4.46
CA LEU A 29 6.51 4.75 -5.07
C LEU A 29 7.03 3.33 -4.86
N TYR A 30 6.33 2.49 -4.10
CA TYR A 30 6.82 1.17 -3.75
C TYR A 30 6.31 0.07 -4.69
N PRO A 31 7.16 -0.94 -4.96
CA PRO A 31 8.62 -0.90 -4.83
C PRO A 31 9.28 -0.02 -5.93
N PRO A 32 10.53 0.45 -5.75
CA PRO A 32 11.20 1.34 -6.72
C PRO A 32 11.25 0.81 -8.16
N GLU A 33 11.38 -0.51 -8.33
CA GLU A 33 11.42 -1.19 -9.62
C GLU A 33 10.03 -1.43 -10.25
N ALA A 34 8.95 -1.26 -9.47
CA ALA A 34 7.57 -1.41 -9.94
C ALA A 34 6.59 -0.49 -9.17
N PRO A 35 6.71 0.85 -9.26
CA PRO A 35 5.96 1.78 -8.42
C PRO A 35 4.43 1.56 -8.44
N GLY A 36 3.82 1.58 -7.25
CA GLY A 36 2.38 1.46 -7.05
C GLY A 36 1.87 0.01 -6.95
N THR A 37 2.71 -0.98 -7.24
CA THR A 37 2.29 -2.39 -7.16
C THR A 37 2.20 -2.90 -5.71
N ALA A 38 2.93 -2.30 -4.76
CA ALA A 38 2.84 -2.67 -3.35
C ALA A 38 1.43 -2.44 -2.78
N GLU A 39 0.84 -1.27 -3.02
CA GLU A 39 -0.54 -0.98 -2.57
C GLU A 39 -1.58 -1.89 -3.22
N VAL A 40 -1.42 -2.19 -4.52
CA VAL A 40 -2.29 -3.14 -5.24
C VAL A 40 -2.22 -4.54 -4.61
N GLY A 41 -1.01 -4.98 -4.21
CA GLY A 41 -0.82 -6.25 -3.52
C GLY A 41 -1.58 -6.29 -2.18
N LEU A 42 -1.44 -5.24 -1.37
CA LEU A 42 -2.14 -5.11 -0.10
C LEU A 42 -3.67 -5.05 -0.26
N GLY A 43 -4.16 -4.37 -1.31
CA GLY A 43 -5.59 -4.30 -1.61
C GLY A 43 -6.19 -5.65 -2.01
N LYS A 44 -5.45 -6.48 -2.77
CA LYS A 44 -5.89 -7.82 -3.20
C LYS A 44 -6.15 -8.78 -2.04
N VAL A 45 -5.46 -8.59 -0.91
CA VAL A 45 -5.61 -9.39 0.31
C VAL A 45 -6.44 -8.67 1.38
N GLU A 46 -7.11 -7.57 1.01
CA GLU A 46 -7.96 -6.77 1.89
C GLU A 46 -7.25 -6.34 3.19
N ALA A 47 -5.94 -6.02 3.12
CA ALA A 47 -5.13 -5.71 4.29
C ALA A 47 -5.71 -4.59 5.17
N GLY A 48 -6.43 -3.63 4.56
CA GLY A 48 -7.10 -2.54 5.28
C GLY A 48 -8.19 -2.99 6.26
N LYS A 49 -8.68 -4.24 6.18
CA LYS A 49 -9.61 -4.81 7.17
C LYS A 49 -8.91 -5.32 8.43
N LYS A 50 -7.60 -5.61 8.33
CA LYS A 50 -6.80 -6.26 9.39
C LYS A 50 -5.80 -5.28 10.04
N PHE A 51 -5.34 -4.27 9.29
CA PHE A 51 -4.23 -3.39 9.68
C PHE A 51 -4.57 -1.90 9.52
N ILE A 52 -3.82 -1.07 10.25
CA ILE A 52 -3.72 0.37 9.98
C ILE A 52 -2.64 0.54 8.90
N ILE A 53 -2.96 1.26 7.82
CA ILE A 53 -2.04 1.42 6.68
C ILE A 53 -1.63 2.88 6.55
N ASP A 54 -0.33 3.13 6.65
CA ASP A 54 0.29 4.40 6.33
C ASP A 54 0.80 4.35 4.88
N THR A 55 0.29 5.23 4.01
CA THR A 55 0.78 5.39 2.65
C THR A 55 1.24 6.81 2.35
N LYS A 56 2.01 6.97 1.28
CA LYS A 56 2.70 8.20 0.91
C LYS A 56 2.41 8.52 -0.56
N VAL A 57 2.14 9.79 -0.82
CA VAL A 57 1.96 10.33 -2.17
C VAL A 57 3.28 10.28 -2.96
N PHE A 58 3.19 10.32 -4.28
CA PHE A 58 4.36 10.48 -5.14
C PHE A 58 5.08 11.82 -4.86
N SER A 59 6.41 11.84 -4.85
CA SER A 59 7.20 13.04 -4.51
C SER A 59 8.48 13.23 -5.34
N GLN A 60 8.61 12.59 -6.52
CA GLN A 60 9.86 12.62 -7.29
C GLN A 60 10.01 13.79 -8.28
N ALA A 61 9.04 14.70 -8.37
CA ALA A 61 9.11 15.83 -9.31
C ALA A 61 8.70 17.17 -8.67
N PRO A 62 9.22 18.30 -9.19
CA PRO A 62 8.66 19.61 -8.86
C PRO A 62 7.14 19.61 -9.10
N GLY A 63 6.39 20.14 -8.13
CA GLY A 63 4.93 20.16 -8.18
C GLY A 63 4.24 18.91 -7.62
N SER A 64 4.96 17.85 -7.23
CA SER A 64 4.33 16.65 -6.64
C SER A 64 3.57 16.90 -5.33
N ALA A 65 3.91 17.98 -4.61
CA ALA A 65 3.22 18.42 -3.40
C ALA A 65 2.10 19.45 -3.67
N ALA A 66 1.74 19.71 -4.93
CA ALA A 66 0.59 20.54 -5.26
C ALA A 66 -0.71 19.88 -4.75
N THR A 67 -1.68 20.70 -4.33
CA THR A 67 -2.96 20.25 -3.76
C THR A 67 -3.65 19.22 -4.64
N GLU A 68 -3.72 19.49 -5.95
CA GLU A 68 -4.38 18.63 -6.93
C GLU A 68 -3.68 17.28 -7.03
N THR A 69 -2.35 17.28 -7.03
CA THR A 69 -1.54 16.05 -7.08
C THR A 69 -1.69 15.23 -5.80
N VAL A 70 -1.70 15.88 -4.63
CA VAL A 70 -1.94 15.19 -3.35
C VAL A 70 -3.33 14.58 -3.33
N HIS A 71 -4.36 15.32 -3.74
CA HIS A 71 -5.73 14.82 -3.81
C HIS A 71 -5.87 13.61 -4.75
N GLU A 72 -5.27 13.69 -5.94
CA GLU A 72 -5.23 12.57 -6.88
C GLU A 72 -4.53 11.34 -6.25
N ASN A 73 -3.38 11.56 -5.60
CA ASN A 73 -2.63 10.48 -5.00
C ASN A 73 -3.42 9.77 -3.88
N VAL A 74 -4.02 10.54 -2.97
CA VAL A 74 -4.84 10.01 -1.88
C VAL A 74 -6.01 9.20 -2.43
N ASN A 75 -6.77 9.74 -3.38
CA ASN A 75 -7.92 9.06 -3.96
C ASN A 75 -7.54 7.75 -4.65
N THR A 76 -6.44 7.76 -5.40
CA THR A 76 -5.97 6.53 -6.05
C THR A 76 -5.48 5.51 -5.02
N SER A 77 -4.73 5.91 -3.98
CA SER A 77 -4.29 4.99 -2.91
C SER A 77 -5.48 4.33 -2.22
N LEU A 78 -6.50 5.13 -1.83
CA LEU A 78 -7.72 4.59 -1.20
C LEU A 78 -8.44 3.57 -2.10
N LYS A 79 -8.50 3.84 -3.40
CA LYS A 79 -9.09 2.93 -4.38
C LYS A 79 -8.30 1.62 -4.51
N VAL A 80 -6.97 1.69 -4.64
CA VAL A 80 -6.15 0.48 -4.89
C VAL A 80 -5.92 -0.35 -3.62
N LEU A 81 -5.93 0.29 -2.45
CA LEU A 81 -5.92 -0.39 -1.14
C LEU A 81 -7.29 -1.01 -0.80
N ASN A 82 -8.33 -0.75 -1.60
CA ASN A 82 -9.69 -1.24 -1.42
C ASN A 82 -10.28 -0.86 -0.04
N THR A 83 -10.05 0.40 0.37
CA THR A 83 -10.51 0.94 1.66
C THR A 83 -11.68 1.92 1.54
N LEU A 84 -12.17 2.15 0.31
CA LEU A 84 -13.36 2.94 -0.02
C LEU A 84 -14.24 2.22 -1.03
#